data_AF-J7J200-F1
#
_entry.id   AF-J7J200-F1
#
_cell.length_a   1.000
_cell.length_b   1.000
_cell.length_c   1.000
_cell.angle_alpha   90.00
_cell.angle_beta   90.00
_cell.angle_gamma   90.00
#
_symmetry.space_group_name_H-M   'P 1'
#
loop_
_entity.id
_entity.type
_entity.pdbx_description
1 polymer ?
#
loop_
_entity_poly.entity_id
_entity_poly.type
_entity_poly.pdbx_seq_one_letter_code
_entity_poly.pdbx_strand_id
1 'polypeptide(L)'
;MLKNFGKGVWPIFVVWLGIGFLTMFTYRVLATPSYPPALDTTVQTVYNTGLQPQAQAQTDTANPKTLEGDIFKQKGCIQCHSVSFYNILGGATGPDLSFAYTDAPKRFGKSLQEFLEKPEGTMGDLLPQLTTTEDRNQILQLLSKAAGQEVNDEKDQ
;
A
#
# COMPACT_ATOMS: atom_id res chain seq x y z
N MET A 1 -77.76 3.23 22.84
CA MET A 1 -76.53 3.00 23.63
C MET A 1 -75.32 3.27 22.74
N LEU A 2 -74.44 4.17 23.20
CA LEU A 2 -72.99 4.35 22.91
C LEU A 2 -72.51 4.39 21.43
N LYS A 3 -72.18 5.55 20.86
CA LYS A 3 -70.94 6.38 20.95
C LYS A 3 -69.76 5.89 20.08
N ASN A 4 -69.49 6.69 19.04
CA ASN A 4 -68.20 7.08 18.42
C ASN A 4 -66.91 6.31 18.78
N PHE A 5 -66.28 5.72 17.77
CA PHE A 5 -64.83 5.55 17.63
C PHE A 5 -64.53 5.77 16.12
N GLY A 6 -63.72 6.71 15.64
CA GLY A 6 -62.57 7.38 16.23
C GLY A 6 -61.54 7.49 15.10
N LYS A 7 -61.80 8.36 14.13
CA LYS A 7 -60.83 8.78 13.11
C LYS A 7 -59.68 9.47 13.86
N GLY A 8 -58.49 8.86 13.94
CA GLY A 8 -57.40 9.52 14.67
C GLY A 8 -56.08 8.78 14.90
N VAL A 9 -55.86 7.58 14.35
CA VAL A 9 -54.61 6.84 14.61
C VAL A 9 -53.59 6.92 13.45
N TRP A 10 -53.90 7.67 12.38
CA TRP A 10 -52.96 7.83 11.25
C TRP A 10 -51.78 8.80 11.50
N PRO A 11 -51.84 9.89 12.31
CA PRO A 11 -50.70 10.81 12.38
C PRO A 11 -49.54 10.34 13.28
N ILE A 12 -49.75 9.35 14.15
CA ILE A 12 -48.73 8.93 15.13
C ILE A 12 -47.56 8.19 14.46
N PHE A 13 -47.81 7.42 13.38
CA PHE A 13 -46.76 6.71 12.66
C PHE A 13 -45.82 7.65 11.88
N VAL A 14 -46.32 8.78 11.37
CA VAL A 14 -45.51 9.74 10.61
C VAL A 14 -44.59 10.53 11.54
N VAL A 15 -45.05 10.85 12.74
CA VAL A 15 -44.24 11.53 13.76
C VAL A 15 -43.12 10.62 14.30
N TRP A 16 -43.37 9.32 14.46
CA TRP A 16 -42.33 8.36 14.86
C TRP A 16 -41.27 8.10 13.78
N LEU A 17 -41.65 8.12 12.49
CA LEU A 17 -40.70 7.99 11.37
C LEU A 17 -39.81 9.24 11.21
N GLY A 18 -40.35 10.45 11.42
CA GLY A 18 -39.60 11.70 11.32
C GLY A 18 -38.58 11.91 12.46
N ILE A 19 -38.95 11.60 13.70
CA ILE A 19 -38.06 11.74 14.87
C ILE A 19 -36.97 10.65 14.85
N GLY A 20 -37.30 9.43 14.43
CA GLY A 20 -36.33 8.35 14.23
C GLY A 20 -35.30 8.67 13.15
N PHE A 21 -35.71 9.27 12.02
CA PHE A 21 -34.80 9.64 10.93
C PHE A 21 -33.87 10.81 11.30
N LEU A 22 -34.36 11.84 12.01
CA LEU A 22 -33.54 12.99 12.41
C LEU A 22 -32.50 12.64 13.49
N THR A 23 -32.84 11.72 14.39
CA THR A 23 -31.89 11.17 15.37
C THR A 23 -30.91 10.20 14.71
N MET A 24 -31.32 9.37 13.75
CA MET A 24 -30.39 8.48 13.05
C MET A 24 -29.33 9.23 12.22
N PHE A 25 -29.65 10.40 11.67
CA PHE A 25 -28.72 11.20 10.85
C PHE A 25 -27.69 11.99 11.69
N THR A 26 -28.11 12.55 12.83
CA THR A 26 -27.19 13.31 13.72
C THR A 26 -26.27 12.40 14.55
N TYR A 27 -26.68 11.17 14.87
CA TYR A 27 -25.81 10.19 15.55
C TYR A 27 -24.69 9.62 14.66
N ARG A 28 -24.78 9.76 13.33
CA ARG A 28 -23.74 9.26 12.40
C ARG A 28 -22.61 10.26 12.15
N VAL A 29 -22.77 11.53 12.53
CA VAL A 29 -21.73 12.57 12.37
C VAL A 29 -20.79 12.64 13.58
N LEU A 30 -21.22 12.21 14.77
CA LEU A 30 -20.39 12.20 15.99
C LEU A 30 -19.75 10.84 16.31
N ALA A 31 -20.19 9.77 15.62
CA ALA A 31 -19.55 8.47 15.70
C ALA A 31 -18.42 8.38 14.66
N THR A 32 -17.40 9.25 14.78
CA THR A 32 -16.07 8.77 14.38
C THR A 32 -15.77 7.62 15.33
N PRO A 33 -15.55 6.38 14.86
CA PRO A 33 -14.97 5.38 15.72
C PRO A 33 -13.58 5.91 16.09
N SER A 34 -13.48 6.56 17.25
CA SER A 34 -12.25 6.55 18.01
C SER A 34 -12.08 5.10 18.39
N TYR A 35 -11.40 4.35 17.51
CA TYR A 35 -10.77 3.13 17.94
C TYR A 35 -9.93 3.54 19.16
N PRO A 36 -10.22 3.05 20.39
CA PRO A 36 -9.13 2.98 21.34
C PRO A 36 -8.01 2.24 20.59
N PRO A 37 -6.74 2.70 20.61
CA PRO A 37 -5.67 1.84 20.13
C PRO A 37 -5.91 0.50 20.78
N ALA A 38 -6.04 -0.56 19.98
CA ALA A 38 -6.41 -1.88 20.48
C ALA A 38 -5.57 -2.11 21.74
N LEU A 39 -6.24 -2.18 22.89
CA LEU A 39 -5.62 -2.34 24.19
C LEU A 39 -5.05 -3.77 24.22
N ASP A 40 -3.91 -3.95 23.57
CA ASP A 40 -2.63 -4.51 24.03
C ASP A 40 -2.68 -5.65 25.07
N THR A 41 -3.79 -6.39 25.15
CA THR A 41 -3.95 -7.52 26.06
C THR A 41 -3.12 -8.71 25.53
N THR A 42 -2.86 -8.74 24.22
CA THR A 42 -1.92 -9.66 23.59
C THR A 42 -0.48 -9.38 24.00
N VAL A 43 -0.09 -8.12 24.22
CA VAL A 43 1.29 -7.76 24.54
C VAL A 43 1.64 -8.02 26.00
N GLN A 44 0.71 -7.87 26.95
CA GLN A 44 0.97 -8.28 28.34
C GLN A 44 1.20 -9.80 28.48
N THR A 45 0.48 -10.62 27.72
CA THR A 45 0.65 -12.08 27.77
C THR A 45 2.01 -12.51 27.16
N VAL A 46 2.49 -11.73 26.19
CA VAL A 46 3.78 -11.94 25.52
C VAL A 46 4.94 -11.43 26.40
N TYR A 47 4.76 -10.35 27.17
CA TYR A 47 5.76 -9.86 28.12
C TYR A 47 6.01 -10.83 29.29
N ASN A 48 4.96 -11.50 29.80
CA ASN A 48 5.04 -12.43 30.93
C ASN A 48 5.56 -13.83 30.56
N THR A 49 5.60 -14.18 29.28
CA THR A 49 6.08 -15.49 28.80
C THR A 49 7.55 -15.47 28.36
N GLY A 50 8.23 -14.32 28.45
CA GLY A 50 9.62 -14.15 28.03
C GLY A 50 9.84 -14.32 26.52
N LEU A 51 8.76 -14.38 25.74
CA LEU A 51 8.76 -14.44 24.29
C LEU A 51 8.45 -13.02 23.82
N GLN A 52 9.40 -12.28 23.26
CA GLN A 52 9.15 -10.95 22.69
C GLN A 52 8.15 -11.04 21.52
N PRO A 53 7.19 -10.10 21.33
CA PRO A 53 6.43 -10.05 20.08
C PRO A 53 7.43 -9.79 18.96
N GLN A 54 7.40 -10.59 17.89
CA GLN A 54 8.13 -10.27 16.67
C GLN A 54 7.46 -9.08 15.98
N ALA A 55 7.70 -7.88 16.51
CA ALA A 55 7.86 -6.70 15.69
C ALA A 55 9.13 -6.91 14.86
N GLN A 56 9.07 -7.76 13.84
CA GLN A 56 10.06 -7.76 12.77
C GLN A 56 9.80 -6.55 11.87
N ALA A 57 9.91 -5.35 12.44
CA ALA A 57 10.84 -4.41 11.84
C ALA A 57 12.20 -5.05 12.07
N GLN A 58 12.63 -5.92 11.15
CA GLN A 58 14.04 -6.16 11.00
C GLN A 58 14.63 -4.79 10.73
N THR A 59 15.16 -4.18 11.79
CA THR A 59 16.26 -3.24 11.66
C THR A 59 17.35 -4.04 10.98
N ASP A 60 17.30 -4.05 9.64
CA ASP A 60 18.45 -4.34 8.80
C ASP A 60 19.56 -3.47 9.36
N THR A 61 20.41 -4.12 10.14
CA THR A 61 21.56 -3.51 10.76
C THR A 61 22.35 -2.90 9.63
N ALA A 62 22.37 -1.56 9.53
CA ALA A 62 22.80 -0.75 8.40
C ALA A 62 23.74 -1.47 7.43
N ASN A 63 23.19 -2.34 6.58
CA ASN A 63 23.95 -3.00 5.54
C ASN A 63 24.10 -1.93 4.47
N PRO A 64 25.31 -1.49 4.12
CA PRO A 64 25.49 -0.43 3.14
C PRO A 64 24.76 -0.75 1.84
N LYS A 65 24.68 -2.03 1.47
CA LYS A 65 23.91 -2.46 0.30
C LYS A 65 22.40 -2.19 0.46
N THR A 66 21.81 -2.47 1.62
CA THR A 66 20.39 -2.20 1.85
C THR A 66 20.05 -0.71 1.83
N LEU A 67 20.96 0.15 2.31
CA LEU A 67 20.82 1.61 2.25
C LEU A 67 20.81 2.15 0.81
N GLU A 68 21.64 1.58 -0.08
CA GLU A 68 21.65 1.95 -1.50
C GLU A 68 20.29 1.70 -2.18
N GLY A 69 19.55 0.67 -1.75
CA GLY A 69 18.23 0.32 -2.28
C GLY A 69 17.06 1.06 -1.62
N ASP A 70 17.30 2.05 -0.76
CA ASP A 70 16.23 2.70 0.03
C ASP A 70 15.16 3.37 -0.83
N ILE A 71 15.49 3.81 -2.04
CA ILE A 71 14.50 4.40 -2.97
C ILE A 71 13.35 3.43 -3.28
N PHE A 72 13.59 2.12 -3.35
CA PHE A 72 12.53 1.12 -3.58
C PHE A 72 11.52 1.09 -2.43
N LYS A 73 11.98 1.35 -1.20
CA LYS A 73 11.13 1.49 -0.02
C LYS A 73 10.38 2.81 -0.04
N GLN A 74 11.09 3.91 -0.29
CA GLN A 74 10.53 5.26 -0.28
C GLN A 74 9.46 5.49 -1.36
N LYS A 75 9.64 4.91 -2.56
CA LYS A 75 8.68 5.02 -3.66
C LYS A 75 7.57 3.97 -3.62
N GLY A 76 7.57 3.10 -2.61
CA GLY A 76 6.52 2.09 -2.42
C GLY A 76 6.61 0.87 -3.35
N CYS A 77 7.71 0.68 -4.07
CA CYS A 77 7.90 -0.47 -4.96
C CYS A 77 7.79 -1.80 -4.21
N ILE A 78 8.25 -1.81 -2.96
CA ILE A 78 8.28 -3.02 -2.11
C ILE A 78 6.90 -3.53 -1.70
N GLN A 79 5.84 -2.75 -1.92
CA GLN A 79 4.47 -3.20 -1.62
C GLN A 79 4.06 -4.41 -2.48
N CYS A 80 4.62 -4.49 -3.70
CA CYS A 80 4.31 -5.57 -4.64
C CYS A 80 5.53 -6.41 -4.99
N HIS A 81 6.74 -5.88 -4.86
CA HIS A 81 7.96 -6.53 -5.32
C HIS A 81 8.96 -6.73 -4.17
N SER A 82 9.84 -7.72 -4.30
CA SER A 82 11.08 -7.82 -3.52
C SER A 82 12.27 -7.29 -4.34
N VAL A 83 13.38 -6.99 -3.65
CA VAL A 83 14.65 -6.63 -4.28
C VAL A 83 15.78 -7.39 -3.58
N SER A 84 15.90 -8.69 -3.87
CA SER A 84 16.83 -9.59 -3.17
C SER A 84 18.29 -9.16 -3.26
N PHE A 85 18.73 -8.54 -4.36
CA PHE A 85 20.11 -8.05 -4.48
C PHE A 85 20.46 -7.08 -3.34
N TYR A 86 19.54 -6.19 -2.98
CA TYR A 86 19.71 -5.22 -1.89
C TYR A 86 19.26 -5.75 -0.52
N ASN A 87 18.95 -7.06 -0.42
CA ASN A 87 18.38 -7.71 0.75
C ASN A 87 17.05 -7.07 1.22
N ILE A 88 16.27 -6.52 0.28
CA ILE A 88 14.99 -5.88 0.61
C ILE A 88 13.86 -6.88 0.36
N LEU A 89 13.24 -7.32 1.45
CA LEU A 89 12.01 -8.11 1.39
C LEU A 89 10.82 -7.20 1.08
N GLY A 90 9.90 -7.72 0.27
CA GLY A 90 8.68 -7.01 -0.10
C GLY A 90 7.61 -7.97 -0.58
N GLY A 91 6.62 -7.45 -1.30
CA GLY A 91 5.51 -8.24 -1.83
C GLY A 91 5.93 -9.28 -2.86
N ALA A 92 5.05 -10.25 -3.11
CA ALA A 92 5.20 -11.30 -4.11
C ALA A 92 4.20 -11.19 -5.27
N THR A 93 3.42 -10.09 -5.31
CA THR A 93 2.46 -9.83 -6.40
C THR A 93 3.18 -9.58 -7.72
N GLY A 94 4.31 -8.87 -7.66
CA GLY A 94 5.22 -8.64 -8.77
C GLY A 94 6.52 -9.45 -8.64
N PRO A 95 7.23 -9.69 -9.76
CA PRO A 95 8.52 -10.40 -9.75
C PRO A 95 9.61 -9.61 -9.03
N ASP A 96 10.65 -10.27 -8.54
CA ASP A 96 11.79 -9.60 -7.88
C ASP A 96 12.49 -8.63 -8.84
N LEU A 97 12.62 -7.35 -8.43
CA LEU A 97 13.18 -6.30 -9.28
C LEU A 97 14.67 -6.51 -9.57
N SER A 98 15.38 -7.31 -8.78
CA SER A 98 16.78 -7.67 -9.03
C SER A 98 16.97 -8.32 -10.42
N PHE A 99 15.90 -8.89 -10.98
CA PHE A 99 15.90 -9.53 -12.31
C PHE A 99 15.18 -8.70 -13.38
N ALA A 100 14.85 -7.43 -13.10
CA ALA A 100 14.09 -6.58 -14.01
C ALA A 100 14.73 -6.43 -15.40
N TYR A 101 16.07 -6.44 -15.48
CA TYR A 101 16.82 -6.41 -16.74
C TYR A 101 16.54 -7.60 -17.65
N THR A 102 16.28 -8.79 -17.09
CA THR A 102 15.92 -9.97 -17.87
C THR A 102 14.41 -10.12 -18.02
N ASP A 103 13.64 -9.65 -17.05
CA ASP A 103 12.20 -9.87 -17.00
C ASP A 103 11.43 -8.93 -17.90
N ALA A 104 11.80 -7.65 -17.97
CA ALA A 104 11.12 -6.69 -18.83
C ALA A 104 11.20 -7.08 -20.32
N PRO A 105 12.37 -7.44 -20.88
CA PRO A 105 12.46 -7.92 -22.26
C PRO A 105 11.68 -9.20 -22.51
N LYS A 106 11.75 -10.16 -21.58
CA LYS A 106 11.04 -11.45 -21.75
C LYS A 106 9.52 -11.29 -21.74
N ARG A 107 8.99 -10.34 -20.98
CA ARG A 107 7.54 -10.17 -20.79
C ARG A 107 6.91 -9.16 -21.74
N PHE A 108 7.64 -8.09 -22.05
CA PHE A 108 7.10 -6.96 -22.82
C PHE A 108 7.80 -6.76 -24.17
N GLY A 109 8.90 -7.48 -24.44
CA GLY A 109 9.65 -7.34 -25.69
C GLY A 109 10.46 -6.04 -25.79
N LYS A 110 10.72 -5.38 -24.65
CA LYS A 110 11.40 -4.06 -24.57
C LYS A 110 12.55 -4.08 -23.57
N SER A 111 13.51 -3.17 -23.72
CA SER A 111 14.54 -2.99 -22.70
C SER A 111 13.93 -2.51 -21.37
N LEU A 112 14.66 -2.67 -20.27
CA LEU A 112 14.22 -2.14 -18.97
C LEU A 112 14.05 -0.62 -19.00
N GLN A 113 14.97 0.09 -19.66
CA GLN A 113 14.89 1.55 -19.80
C GLN A 113 13.63 1.95 -20.57
N GLU A 114 13.37 1.34 -21.73
CA GLU A 114 12.18 1.63 -22.53
C GLU A 114 10.89 1.32 -21.75
N PHE A 115 10.88 0.24 -20.97
CA PHE A 115 9.76 -0.08 -20.10
C PHE A 115 9.56 0.96 -18.98
N LEU A 116 10.62 1.45 -18.35
CA LEU A 116 10.50 2.49 -17.32
C LEU A 116 10.01 3.81 -17.92
N GLU A 117 10.39 4.16 -19.15
CA GLU A 117 9.88 5.33 -19.85
C GLU A 117 8.40 5.18 -20.23
N LYS A 118 8.06 4.02 -20.80
CA LYS A 118 6.71 3.69 -21.29
C LYS A 118 6.22 2.35 -20.72
N PRO A 119 5.76 2.36 -19.45
CA PRO A 119 5.34 1.14 -18.77
C PRO A 119 4.04 0.60 -19.34
N GLU A 120 3.87 -0.73 -19.28
CA GLU A 120 2.69 -1.45 -19.78
C GLU A 120 2.07 -2.34 -18.70
N GLY A 121 0.83 -2.79 -18.96
CA GLY A 121 0.03 -3.56 -18.02
C GLY A 121 -0.24 -2.77 -16.73
N THR A 122 -0.30 -3.47 -15.59
CA THR A 122 -0.54 -2.85 -14.27
C THR A 122 0.52 -1.80 -13.90
N MET A 123 1.75 -1.95 -14.40
CA MET A 123 2.82 -1.00 -14.11
C MET A 123 2.66 0.30 -14.92
N GLY A 124 1.89 0.26 -16.00
CA GLY A 124 1.49 1.43 -16.80
C GLY A 124 0.78 2.49 -15.98
N ASP A 125 -0.10 2.05 -15.09
CA ASP A 125 -0.86 2.94 -14.21
C ASP A 125 -0.07 3.29 -12.94
N LEU A 126 0.61 2.31 -12.34
CA LEU A 126 1.27 2.48 -11.04
C LEU A 126 2.57 3.29 -11.12
N LEU A 127 3.45 2.99 -12.07
CA LEU A 127 4.79 3.57 -12.12
C LEU A 127 4.75 5.11 -12.24
N PRO A 128 3.89 5.73 -13.07
CA PRO A 128 3.78 7.19 -13.15
C PRO A 128 3.21 7.85 -11.90
N GLN A 129 2.46 7.14 -11.06
CA GLN A 129 1.93 7.67 -9.81
C GLN A 129 2.97 7.65 -8.69
N LEU A 130 3.91 6.71 -8.73
CA LEU A 130 4.92 6.51 -7.68
C LEU A 130 6.24 7.24 -7.97
N THR A 131 6.54 7.51 -9.24
CA THR A 131 7.86 7.98 -9.67
C THR A 131 7.81 9.14 -10.66
N THR A 132 8.75 10.07 -10.49
CA THR A 132 9.12 11.06 -11.51
C THR A 132 10.12 10.45 -12.50
N THR A 133 10.41 11.15 -13.61
CA THR A 133 11.46 10.73 -14.56
C THR A 133 12.84 10.61 -13.88
N GLU A 134 13.16 11.52 -12.96
CA GLU A 134 14.42 11.48 -12.22
C GLU A 134 14.50 10.24 -11.31
N ASP A 135 13.42 9.92 -10.61
CA ASP A 135 13.36 8.70 -9.80
C ASP A 135 13.58 7.45 -10.65
N ARG A 136 13.05 7.43 -11.88
CA ARG A 136 13.20 6.29 -12.80
C ARG A 136 14.63 6.12 -13.28
N ASN A 137 15.37 7.21 -13.49
CA ASN A 137 16.78 7.16 -13.84
C ASN A 137 17.61 6.57 -12.70
N GLN A 138 17.35 7.01 -11.46
CA GLN A 138 18.03 6.47 -10.27
C GLN A 138 17.69 4.99 -10.06
N ILE A 139 16.42 4.62 -10.24
CA ILE A 139 15.98 3.22 -10.20
C ILE A 139 16.69 2.40 -11.28
N LEU A 140 16.78 2.89 -12.52
CA LEU A 140 17.48 2.21 -13.60
C LEU A 140 18.96 1.94 -13.24
N GLN A 141 19.65 2.93 -12.68
CA GLN A 141 21.03 2.76 -12.20
C GLN A 141 21.14 1.68 -11.12
N LEU A 142 20.27 1.68 -10.12
CA LEU A 142 20.30 0.66 -9.07
C LEU A 142 19.97 -0.74 -9.61
N LEU A 143 19.03 -0.85 -10.56
CA LEU A 143 18.68 -2.11 -11.18
C LEU A 143 19.79 -2.63 -12.12
N SER A 144 20.54 -1.73 -12.77
CA SER A 144 21.70 -2.11 -13.59
C SER A 144 22.81 -2.71 -12.73
N LYS A 145 23.10 -2.09 -11.59
CA LYS A 145 24.06 -2.58 -10.60
C LYS A 145 23.64 -3.96 -10.06
N ALA A 146 22.34 -4.16 -9.81
CA ALA A 146 21.82 -5.45 -9.37
C ALA A 146 21.98 -6.55 -10.46
N ALA A 147 21.84 -6.17 -11.73
CA ALA A 147 22.03 -7.07 -12.87
C ALA A 147 23.49 -7.27 -13.27
N GLY A 148 24.44 -6.56 -12.64
CA GLY A 148 25.85 -6.56 -13.06
C GLY A 148 26.05 -5.96 -14.46
N GLN A 149 25.21 -5.00 -14.85
CA GLN A 149 25.30 -4.26 -16.11
C GLN A 149 25.82 -2.86 -15.81
N GLU A 150 26.73 -2.34 -16.64
CA GLU A 150 27.06 -0.92 -16.63
C GLU A 150 25.95 -0.15 -17.35
N VAL A 151 25.48 0.96 -16.78
CA VAL A 151 24.54 1.86 -17.48
C VAL A 151 25.34 2.53 -18.57
N ASN A 152 25.24 2.02 -19.79
CA ASN A 152 25.71 2.75 -20.95
C ASN A 152 24.69 3.88 -21.15
N ASP A 153 25.06 5.09 -20.73
CA ASP A 153 24.39 6.33 -21.13
C ASP A 153 24.56 6.50 -22.65
N GLU A 154 23.81 5.72 -23.44
CA GLU A 154 23.77 5.85 -24.90
C GLU A 154 22.89 7.04 -25.28
N LYS A 155 23.42 8.25 -25.02
CA LYS A 155 23.10 9.46 -25.75
C LYS A 155 24.31 9.85 -26.58
N ASP A 156 24.48 9.20 -27.72
CA ASP A 156 25.04 9.77 -28.95
C ASP A 156 25.13 8.68 -30.03
N GLN A 157 24.06 8.53 -30.83
CA GLN A 157 24.14 8.42 -32.28
C GLN A 157 22.80 8.66 -32.96
#